data_AF-A0A6J4T1G9-F1
#
_entry.id   AF-A0A6J4T1G9-F1
#
_cell.length_a   1.000
_cell.length_b   1.000
_cell.length_c   1.000
_cell.angle_alpha   90.00
_cell.angle_beta   90.00
_cell.angle_gamma   90.00
#
_symmetry.space_group_name_H-M   'P 1'
#
loop_
_entity.id
_entity.type
_entity.pdbx_description
1 polymer ?
#
loop_
_entity_poly.entity_id
_entity_poly.type
_entity_poly.pdbx_seq_one_letter_code
_entity_poly.pdbx_strand_id
1 'polypeptide(L)' 'MTAPSDASPLLRVSGLAKSVGSGLLLFAELSFALAPGELVAITGESGVGK' A
#
# COMPACT_ATOMS: atom_id res chain seq x y z
N MET A 1 19.34 -18.37 1.21
CA MET A 1 17.94 -18.51 1.63
C MET A 1 17.09 -18.01 0.47
N THR A 2 16.66 -18.92 -0.40
CA THR A 2 16.00 -18.59 -1.68
C THR A 2 14.48 -18.62 -1.43
N ALA A 3 13.80 -17.49 -1.61
CA ALA A 3 12.36 -17.41 -1.40
C ALA A 3 11.62 -18.26 -2.45
N PRO A 4 10.54 -18.97 -2.08
CA PRO A 4 9.79 -19.81 -3.01
C PRO A 4 9.07 -18.97 -4.06
N SER A 5 9.17 -19.42 -5.32
CA SER A 5 8.66 -18.76 -6.54
C SER A 5 7.20 -19.14 -6.89
N ASP A 6 6.38 -19.51 -5.90
CA ASP A 6 4.94 -19.70 -6.12
C ASP A 6 4.23 -18.35 -6.04
N ALA A 7 4.22 -17.68 -7.19
CA ALA A 7 4.07 -16.25 -7.41
C ALA A 7 2.65 -15.68 -7.20
N SER A 8 1.96 -16.07 -6.13
CA SER A 8 0.77 -15.36 -5.67
C SER A 8 1.17 -14.29 -4.65
N PRO A 9 0.79 -13.02 -4.83
CA PRO A 9 1.14 -11.97 -3.88
C PRO A 9 0.54 -12.28 -2.51
N LEU A 10 1.35 -12.14 -1.46
CA LEU A 10 0.91 -12.31 -0.08
C LEU A 10 -0.10 -11.23 0.32
N LEU A 11 0.09 -10.01 -0.21
CA LEU A 11 -0.82 -8.90 -0.02
C LEU A 11 -1.15 -8.26 -1.37
N ARG A 12 -2.44 -8.03 -1.61
CA ARG A 12 -2.92 -7.22 -2.72
C ARG A 12 -3.82 -6.13 -2.18
N VAL A 13 -3.49 -4.89 -2.53
CA VAL A 13 -4.24 -3.69 -2.21
C VAL A 13 -4.78 -3.13 -3.52
N SER A 14 -6.07 -2.77 -3.54
CA SER A 14 -6.73 -2.20 -4.71
C SER A 14 -7.61 -1.02 -4.27
N GLY A 15 -7.51 0.11 -4.97
CA GLY A 15 -8.39 1.26 -4.77
C GLY A 15 -8.34 1.87 -3.37
N LEU A 16 -7.21 1.76 -2.66
CA LEU A 16 -7.09 2.28 -1.30
C LEU A 16 -7.15 3.82 -1.32
N ALA A 17 -8.05 4.35 -0.49
CA ALA A 17 -8.26 5.78 -0.32
C ALA A 17 -8.35 6.12 1.17
N LYS A 18 -7.97 7.34 1.53
CA LYS A 18 -8.04 7.84 2.92
C LYS A 18 -8.44 9.30 2.94
N SER A 19 -9.38 9.63 3.82
CA SER A 19 -9.81 11.00 4.09
C SER A 19 -9.79 11.27 5.59
N VAL A 20 -9.61 12.53 5.97
CA VAL A 20 -9.61 12.97 7.38
C VAL A 20 -10.47 14.21 7.58
N GLY A 21 -10.91 14.44 8.82
CA GLY A 21 -11.75 15.59 9.18
C GLY A 21 -13.07 15.61 8.42
N SER A 22 -13.46 16.78 7.93
CA SER A 22 -14.70 17.01 7.17
C SER A 22 -14.64 16.54 5.70
N GLY A 23 -13.82 15.54 5.39
CA GLY A 23 -13.73 14.95 4.05
C GLY A 23 -12.52 15.39 3.23
N LEU A 24 -11.45 15.89 3.85
CA LEU A 24 -10.20 16.16 3.14
C LEU A 24 -9.60 14.83 2.67
N LEU A 25 -9.63 14.60 1.35
CA LEU A 25 -9.03 13.43 0.72
C LEU A 25 -7.51 13.54 0.76
N LEU A 26 -6.85 12.57 1.41
CA LEU A 26 -5.40 12.51 1.53
C LEU A 26 -4.79 11.78 0.34
N PHE A 27 -5.41 10.68 -0.09
CA PHE A 27 -5.13 9.99 -1.34
C PHE A 27 -6.31 9.12 -1.77
N ALA A 28 -6.31 8.72 -3.04
CA ALA A 28 -7.24 7.77 -3.62
C ALA A 28 -6.53 6.89 -4.64
N GLU A 29 -7.17 5.77 -5.00
CA GLU A 29 -6.75 4.87 -6.08
C GLU A 29 -5.36 4.23 -5.90
N LEU A 30 -4.91 4.03 -4.66
CA LEU A 30 -3.68 3.30 -4.40
C LEU A 30 -3.88 1.79 -4.58
N SER A 31 -3.18 1.21 -5.55
CA SER A 31 -3.22 -0.22 -5.84
C SER A 31 -1.80 -0.77 -5.97
N PHE A 32 -1.47 -1.79 -5.18
CA PHE A 32 -0.16 -2.44 -5.19
C PHE A 32 -0.26 -3.88 -4.68
N ALA A 33 0.78 -4.67 -4.93
CA ALA A 33 0.88 -6.03 -4.43
C ALA A 33 2.27 -6.29 -3.85
N LEU A 34 2.35 -7.09 -2.79
CA LEU A 34 3.61 -7.55 -2.19
C LEU A 34 3.69 -9.06 -2.33
N ALA A 35 4.80 -9.54 -2.89
CA ALA A 35 5.20 -10.93 -2.82
C ALA A 35 5.76 -11.27 -1.41
N PRO A 36 5.82 -12.57 -1.04
CA PRO A 36 6.47 -12.99 0.19
C PRO A 36 7.92 -12.48 0.27
N GLY A 37 8.26 -11.81 1.37
CA GLY A 37 9.60 -11.26 1.59
C GLY A 37 9.87 -9.89 0.98
N GLU A 38 8.91 -9.30 0.26
CA GLU A 38 9.00 -7.92 -0.22
C GLU A 38 8.59 -6.91 0.86
N LEU A 39 9.20 -5.73 0.82
CA LEU A 39 8.89 -4.62 1.70
C LEU A 39 8.47 -3.41 0.86
N VAL A 40 7.32 -2.83 1.20
CA VAL A 40 6.85 -1.57 0.61
C VAL A 40 6.91 -0.48 1.67
N ALA A 41 7.62 0.59 1.36
CA ALA A 41 7.68 1.78 2.20
C ALA A 41 6.68 2.82 1.68
N ILE A 42 5.79 3.30 2.55
CA ILE A 42 4.89 4.41 2.25
C ILE A 42 5.53 5.69 2.76
N THR A 43 5.88 6.60 1.85
CA THR A 43 6.58 7.86 2.15
C THR A 43 5.71 9.08 1.84
N GLY A 44 6.04 10.24 2.40
CA GLY A 44 5.42 11.52 2.05
C GLY A 44 5.53 12.56 3.17
N GLU A 45 4.93 13.73 2.99
CA GLU A 45 4.89 14.78 4.02
C GLU A 45 4.05 14.39 5.25
N SER A 46 4.16 15.14 6.35
CA SER A 46 3.29 14.90 7.52
C SER A 46 1.83 15.18 7.14
N GLY A 47 0.91 14.30 7.55
CA GLY A 47 -0.52 14.48 7.30
C GLY A 47 -1.06 13.90 5.98
N VAL A 48 -0.22 13.38 5.07
CA VAL A 48 -0.68 12.82 3.77
C VAL A 48 -1.36 11.46 3.86
N GLY A 49 -1.54 10.93 5.07
CA GLY A 49 -2.31 9.71 5.26
C GLY A 49 -1.55 8.40 5.18
N LYS A 50 -0.20 8.42 5.23
CA LYS A 50 0.60 7.23 5.56
C LYS A 50 -0.03 6.38 6.67
#